data_AF-A0A059WH39-F1
#
_entry.id   AF-A0A059WH39-F1
#
_cell.length_a   1.000
_cell.length_b   1.000
_cell.length_c   1.000
_cell.angle_alpha   90.00
_cell.angle_beta   90.00
_cell.angle_gamma   90.00
#
_symmetry.space_group_name_H-M   'P 1'
#
loop_
_entity.id
_entity.type
_entity.pdbx_description
1 polymer ?
#
loop_
_entity_poly.entity_id
_entity_poly.type
_entity_poly.pdbx_seq_one_letter_code
_entity_poly.pdbx_strand_id
1 'polypeptide(L)'
;MRQYQQLLRHVLAHGSGHEDRTGVGTLSCFGYQTRYDLREGFPVITTKRVPFRWIAEELFWFLSGDTNEANLRARGVDIWKEWADLEHTSRFGRDEGDLGPVYGYLWRSFGGGYPERDGVDQIARLVREIEQNPNSRRLIVTGWDPRVADEVDLPPCHTLFQFKVERERVLHCQLYQRSADAFLGVPFNISS
;
A
#
# COMPACT_ATOMS: atom_id res chain seq x y z
N MET A 1 -11.82 -9.79 12.70
CA MET A 1 -11.19 -9.08 13.85
C MET A 1 -10.30 -9.91 14.74
N ARG A 2 -10.63 -11.18 14.99
CA ARG A 2 -9.76 -12.07 15.79
C ARG A 2 -8.35 -12.17 15.19
N GLN A 3 -8.24 -12.18 13.87
CA GLN A 3 -6.98 -12.25 13.12
C GLN A 3 -6.02 -11.10 13.45
N TYR A 4 -6.51 -9.85 13.43
CA TYR A 4 -5.72 -8.67 13.80
C TYR A 4 -5.29 -8.70 15.27
N GLN A 5 -6.19 -9.04 16.19
CA GLN A 5 -5.83 -9.16 17.62
C GLN A 5 -4.82 -10.29 17.86
N GLN A 6 -4.91 -11.39 17.11
CA GLN A 6 -3.95 -12.48 17.18
C GLN A 6 -2.57 -12.05 16.70
N LEU A 7 -2.48 -11.25 15.62
CA LEU A 7 -1.22 -10.63 15.19
C LEU A 7 -0.61 -9.80 16.33
N LEU A 8 -1.38 -8.90 16.95
CA LEU A 8 -0.86 -8.06 18.04
C LEU A 8 -0.36 -8.91 19.23
N ARG A 9 -1.15 -9.91 19.65
CA ARG A 9 -0.74 -10.82 20.74
C ARG A 9 0.51 -11.61 20.37
N HIS A 10 0.63 -12.06 19.12
CA HIS A 10 1.80 -12.79 18.65
C HIS A 10 3.07 -11.92 18.70
N VAL A 11 3.00 -10.69 18.20
CA VAL A 11 4.13 -9.74 18.27
C VAL A 11 4.52 -9.45 19.72
N LEU A 12 3.57 -9.25 20.62
CA LEU A 12 3.88 -9.00 22.03
C LEU A 12 4.48 -10.21 22.76
N ALA A 13 4.06 -11.44 22.40
CA ALA A 13 4.51 -12.66 23.08
C ALA A 13 5.81 -13.23 22.50
N HIS A 14 6.07 -13.03 21.20
CA HIS A 14 7.15 -13.69 20.47
C HIS A 14 8.02 -12.72 19.66
N GLY A 15 7.70 -11.43 19.66
CA GLY A 15 8.44 -10.42 18.92
C GLY A 15 9.85 -10.26 19.47
N SER A 16 10.79 -10.03 18.55
CA SER A 16 12.17 -9.67 18.89
C SER A 16 12.29 -8.16 18.96
N GLY A 17 13.03 -7.66 19.95
CA GLY A 17 13.36 -6.24 20.04
C GLY A 17 14.32 -5.83 18.94
N HIS A 18 14.01 -4.76 18.23
CA HIS A 18 14.89 -4.11 17.28
C HIS A 18 15.00 -2.63 17.59
N GLU A 19 16.23 -2.13 17.64
CA GLU A 19 16.47 -0.70 17.62
C GLU A 19 16.10 -0.16 16.23
N ASP A 20 15.44 0.99 16.18
CA ASP A 20 15.13 1.69 14.93
C ASP A 20 15.79 3.07 14.92
N ARG A 21 15.78 3.70 13.74
CA ARG A 21 16.35 5.03 13.52
C ARG A 21 15.70 6.15 14.34
N THR A 22 14.58 5.89 15.02
CA THR A 22 13.82 6.87 15.81
C THR A 22 14.17 6.81 17.30
N GLY A 23 14.89 5.78 17.75
CA GLY A 23 15.27 5.59 19.15
C GLY A 23 14.13 5.06 20.04
N VAL A 24 12.93 4.86 19.49
CA VAL A 24 11.80 4.24 20.21
C VAL A 24 11.97 2.73 20.28
N GLY A 25 12.49 2.14 19.21
CA GLY A 25 12.61 0.69 19.06
C GLY A 25 11.27 0.03 18.76
N THR A 26 11.33 -1.20 18.27
CA THR A 26 10.15 -1.99 17.88
C THR A 26 10.22 -3.41 18.41
N LEU A 27 9.05 -3.99 18.67
CA LEU A 27 8.90 -5.45 18.74
C LEU A 27 8.42 -5.92 17.37
N SER A 28 9.15 -6.85 16.76
CA SER A 28 8.84 -7.31 15.41
C SER A 28 8.81 -8.83 15.29
N CYS A 29 8.06 -9.32 14.31
CA CYS A 29 8.09 -10.71 13.86
C CYS A 29 8.16 -10.72 12.33
N PHE A 30 8.71 -11.79 11.74
CA PHE A 30 8.87 -11.89 10.29
C PHE A 30 7.88 -12.88 9.67
N GLY A 31 7.25 -12.50 8.55
CA GLY A 31 6.45 -13.39 7.73
C GLY A 31 5.07 -13.77 8.29
N TYR A 32 4.47 -12.96 9.16
CA TYR A 32 3.12 -13.21 9.69
C TYR A 32 2.06 -13.05 8.59
N GLN A 33 1.06 -13.94 8.57
CA GLN A 33 -0.03 -13.90 7.58
C GLN A 33 -1.39 -13.85 8.25
N THR A 34 -2.27 -12.99 7.72
CA THR A 34 -3.69 -12.92 8.10
C THR A 34 -4.59 -13.12 6.88
N ARG A 35 -5.81 -13.62 7.10
CA ARG A 35 -6.83 -13.80 6.06
C ARG A 35 -8.17 -13.25 6.54
N TYR A 36 -8.87 -12.55 5.66
CA TYR A 36 -10.18 -11.94 5.93
C TYR A 36 -11.17 -12.41 4.87
N ASP A 37 -12.30 -12.97 5.29
CA ASP A 37 -13.36 -13.39 4.37
C ASP A 37 -14.31 -12.22 4.12
N LEU A 38 -14.24 -11.63 2.93
CA LEU A 38 -15.05 -10.48 2.55
C LEU A 38 -16.53 -10.82 2.36
N ARG A 39 -16.89 -12.11 2.30
CA ARG A 39 -18.30 -12.56 2.20
C ARG A 39 -19.03 -12.45 3.53
N GLU A 40 -18.29 -12.44 4.64
CA GLU A 40 -18.84 -12.25 5.98
C GLU A 40 -18.98 -10.77 6.36
N GLY A 41 -18.44 -9.86 5.53
CA GLY A 41 -18.49 -8.42 5.72
C GLY A 41 -17.18 -7.73 5.35
N PHE A 42 -17.16 -6.40 5.44
CA PHE A 42 -15.97 -5.61 5.13
C PHE A 42 -15.00 -5.56 6.32
N PRO A 43 -13.68 -5.79 6.13
CA PRO A 43 -12.74 -6.05 7.22
C PRO A 43 -12.19 -4.79 7.90
N VAL A 44 -13.04 -3.79 8.17
CA VAL A 44 -12.65 -2.63 8.97
C VAL A 44 -12.57 -3.00 10.44
N ILE A 45 -11.50 -2.59 11.11
CA ILE A 45 -11.34 -2.88 12.52
C ILE A 45 -12.37 -2.13 13.39
N THR A 46 -12.93 -2.83 14.38
CA THR A 46 -13.98 -2.29 15.25
C THR A 46 -13.49 -1.93 16.64
N THR A 47 -12.29 -2.37 17.01
CA THR A 47 -11.67 -2.12 18.34
C THR A 47 -11.06 -0.73 18.47
N LYS A 48 -10.95 0.01 17.37
CA LYS A 48 -10.47 1.39 17.27
C LYS A 48 -11.15 1.99 16.04
N ARG A 49 -11.56 3.26 16.12
CA ARG A 49 -12.13 3.96 14.97
C ARG A 49 -11.05 4.16 13.91
N VAL A 50 -11.35 3.75 12.67
CA VAL A 50 -10.49 3.97 11.50
C VAL A 50 -11.14 5.03 10.61
N PRO A 51 -10.39 6.03 10.10
CA PRO A 51 -10.93 7.04 9.20
C PRO A 51 -11.16 6.46 7.79
N PHE A 52 -12.23 5.68 7.60
CA PHE A 52 -12.49 4.97 6.35
C PHE A 52 -12.54 5.89 5.11
N ARG A 53 -13.04 7.12 5.25
CA ARG A 53 -13.01 8.10 4.17
C ARG A 53 -11.58 8.37 3.69
N TRP A 54 -10.62 8.50 4.61
CA TRP A 54 -9.23 8.77 4.25
C TRP A 54 -8.61 7.61 3.49
N ILE A 55 -8.92 6.37 3.91
CA ILE A 55 -8.51 5.15 3.20
C ILE A 55 -9.02 5.14 1.76
N ALA A 56 -10.31 5.41 1.57
CA ALA A 56 -10.91 5.40 0.24
C ALA A 56 -10.32 6.50 -0.67
N GLU A 57 -10.11 7.71 -0.14
CA GLU A 57 -9.51 8.82 -0.92
C GLU A 57 -8.05 8.52 -1.29
N GLU A 58 -7.27 7.92 -0.40
CA GLU A 58 -5.91 7.47 -0.71
C GLU A 58 -5.91 6.39 -1.80
N LEU A 59 -6.79 5.38 -1.68
CA LEU A 59 -6.91 4.35 -2.71
C LEU A 59 -7.28 4.95 -4.08
N PHE A 60 -8.19 5.92 -4.13
CA PHE A 60 -8.52 6.61 -5.38
C PHE A 60 -7.36 7.45 -5.92
N TRP A 61 -6.56 8.05 -5.05
CA TRP A 61 -5.35 8.78 -5.42
C TRP A 61 -4.27 7.83 -5.98
N PHE A 62 -4.06 6.66 -5.37
CA PHE A 62 -3.20 5.62 -5.97
C PHE A 62 -3.75 5.13 -7.31
N LEU A 63 -5.05 4.87 -7.40
CA LEU A 63 -5.66 4.41 -8.63
C LEU A 63 -5.61 5.47 -9.73
N SER A 64 -5.65 6.77 -9.44
CA SER A 64 -5.45 7.81 -10.48
C SER A 64 -4.01 7.86 -11.00
N GLY A 65 -3.08 7.29 -10.24
CA GLY A 65 -1.65 7.33 -10.50
C GLY A 65 -0.96 8.59 -9.97
N ASP A 66 -1.72 9.49 -9.34
CA ASP A 66 -1.20 10.76 -8.81
C ASP A 66 -0.15 10.52 -7.71
N THR A 67 0.76 11.47 -7.60
CA THR A 67 1.93 11.45 -6.70
C THR A 67 2.12 12.78 -5.98
N ASN A 68 1.29 13.78 -6.26
CA ASN A 68 1.33 15.05 -5.56
C ASN A 68 0.39 15.04 -4.35
N GLU A 69 0.96 15.18 -3.15
CA GLU A 69 0.22 15.21 -1.87
C GLU A 69 -0.83 16.32 -1.83
N ALA A 70 -0.59 17.46 -2.48
CA ALA A 70 -1.50 18.59 -2.46
C ALA A 70 -2.90 18.23 -3.01
N ASN A 71 -2.97 17.29 -3.96
CA ASN A 71 -4.22 16.81 -4.53
C ASN A 71 -5.03 15.95 -3.54
N LEU A 72 -4.34 15.14 -2.73
CA LEU A 72 -4.97 14.37 -1.65
C LEU A 72 -5.39 15.30 -0.49
N ARG A 73 -4.54 16.27 -0.16
CA ARG A 73 -4.81 17.31 0.84
C ARG A 73 -5.99 18.20 0.48
N ALA A 74 -6.18 18.52 -0.80
CA ALA A 74 -7.36 19.24 -1.29
C ALA A 74 -8.67 18.48 -1.01
N ARG A 75 -8.61 17.17 -0.78
CA ARG A 75 -9.76 16.34 -0.35
C ARG A 75 -9.89 16.22 1.16
N GLY A 76 -9.04 16.91 1.93
CA GLY A 76 -9.03 16.92 3.39
C GLY A 76 -8.36 15.67 3.99
N VAL A 77 -7.38 15.11 3.30
CA VAL A 77 -6.58 13.96 3.74
C VAL A 77 -5.10 14.33 3.65
N ASP A 78 -4.38 14.35 4.77
CA ASP A 78 -3.01 14.83 4.90
C ASP A 78 -2.05 13.77 5.48
N ILE A 79 -2.43 12.50 5.40
CA ILE A 79 -1.66 11.37 5.95
C ILE A 79 -0.26 11.20 5.32
N TRP A 80 -0.02 11.81 4.16
CA TRP A 80 1.27 11.81 3.45
C TRP A 80 2.12 13.06 3.71
N LYS A 81 1.60 14.05 4.44
CA LYS A 81 2.21 15.37 4.59
C LYS A 81 3.65 15.33 5.12
N GLU A 82 3.95 14.42 6.05
CA GLU A 82 5.28 14.29 6.66
C GLU A 82 6.38 13.98 5.64
N TRP A 83 6.05 13.29 4.54
CA TRP A 83 7.02 12.93 3.48
C TRP A 83 6.98 13.87 2.29
N ALA A 84 6.05 14.83 2.28
CA ALA A 84 5.75 15.67 1.12
C ALA A 84 6.20 17.13 1.29
N ASP A 85 6.78 17.49 2.43
CA ASP A 85 7.31 18.85 2.61
C ASP A 85 8.59 19.06 1.78
N LEU A 86 9.00 20.33 1.67
CA LEU A 86 10.16 20.69 0.87
C LEU A 86 11.47 20.09 1.41
N GLU A 87 11.59 19.86 2.73
CA GLU A 87 12.79 19.25 3.30
C GLU A 87 12.97 17.82 2.77
N HIS A 88 11.87 17.07 2.67
CA HIS A 88 11.87 15.70 2.19
C HIS A 88 11.93 15.60 0.66
N THR A 89 11.12 16.36 -0.08
CA THR A 89 11.06 16.24 -1.55
C THR A 89 12.31 16.79 -2.24
N SER A 90 12.93 17.84 -1.69
CA SER A 90 14.15 18.44 -2.23
C SER A 90 15.37 17.51 -2.19
N ARG A 91 15.38 16.48 -1.32
CA ARG A 91 16.42 15.43 -1.29
C ARG A 91 16.54 14.68 -2.62
N PHE A 92 15.47 14.71 -3.41
CA PHE A 92 15.37 14.07 -4.72
C PHE A 92 15.19 15.11 -5.86
N GLY A 93 15.44 16.39 -5.57
CA GLY A 93 15.32 17.48 -6.55
C GLY A 93 13.89 17.78 -6.99
N ARG A 94 12.89 17.57 -6.11
CA ARG A 94 11.47 17.76 -6.42
C ARG A 94 10.85 18.93 -5.64
N ASP A 95 9.75 19.45 -6.16
CA ASP A 95 8.97 20.52 -5.52
C ASP A 95 8.21 20.00 -4.28
N GLU A 96 7.74 20.92 -3.43
CA GLU A 96 6.85 20.57 -2.30
C GLU A 96 5.59 19.83 -2.81
N GLY A 97 5.23 18.75 -2.14
CA GLY A 97 4.10 17.90 -2.49
C GLY A 97 4.46 16.73 -3.42
N ASP A 98 5.55 16.82 -4.19
CA ASP A 98 5.93 15.78 -5.16
C ASP A 98 6.66 14.61 -4.46
N LEU A 99 5.91 13.54 -4.18
CA LEU A 99 6.42 12.33 -3.52
C LEU A 99 7.28 11.44 -4.43
N GLY A 100 7.41 11.78 -5.71
CA GLY A 100 8.14 10.95 -6.68
C GLY A 100 7.35 9.71 -7.14
N PRO A 101 8.03 8.73 -7.76
CA PRO A 101 7.42 7.53 -8.33
C PRO A 101 6.98 6.50 -7.26
N VAL A 102 6.05 6.89 -6.38
CA VAL A 102 5.45 6.03 -5.36
C VAL A 102 4.21 5.28 -5.90
N TYR A 103 3.69 4.33 -5.11
CA TYR A 103 2.48 3.52 -5.33
C TYR A 103 1.72 3.75 -6.65
N GLY A 104 0.88 4.80 -6.72
CA GLY A 104 0.01 5.05 -7.87
C GLY A 104 0.76 5.20 -9.18
N TYR A 105 1.90 5.91 -9.18
CA TYR A 105 2.75 6.00 -10.36
C TYR A 105 3.24 4.61 -10.79
N LEU A 106 3.74 3.80 -9.86
CA LEU A 106 4.18 2.44 -10.16
C LEU A 106 3.02 1.57 -10.63
N TRP A 107 1.80 1.76 -10.15
CA TRP A 107 0.62 1.01 -10.59
C TRP A 107 0.16 1.38 -12.00
N ARG A 108 0.23 2.67 -12.36
CA ARG A 108 -0.30 3.19 -13.63
C ARG A 108 0.77 3.42 -14.71
N SER A 109 2.05 3.41 -14.34
CA SER A 109 3.17 3.75 -15.22
C SER A 109 4.47 3.02 -14.85
N PHE A 110 4.37 1.73 -14.48
CA PHE A 110 5.54 0.93 -14.12
C PHE A 110 6.55 0.88 -15.26
N GLY A 111 7.84 1.10 -15.00
CA GLY A 111 8.83 1.06 -16.08
C GLY A 111 9.19 2.44 -16.65
N GLY A 112 8.30 3.43 -16.53
CA GLY A 112 8.41 4.75 -17.16
C GLY A 112 9.49 5.65 -16.57
N GLY A 113 9.75 6.76 -17.26
CA GLY A 113 10.60 7.85 -16.75
C GLY A 113 9.77 8.81 -15.91
N TYR A 114 10.12 9.03 -14.64
CA TYR A 114 9.40 10.01 -13.81
C TYR A 114 9.86 11.43 -14.16
N PRO A 115 8.97 12.44 -14.30
CA PRO A 115 7.53 12.43 -14.00
C PRO A 115 6.61 12.01 -15.16
N GLU A 116 7.15 11.65 -16.32
CA GLU A 116 6.38 11.16 -17.46
C GLU A 116 5.59 9.88 -17.11
N ARG A 117 4.42 9.72 -17.72
CA ARG A 117 3.52 8.59 -17.46
C ARG A 117 3.52 7.60 -18.62
N ASP A 118 4.70 7.28 -19.13
CA ASP A 118 4.93 6.50 -20.35
C ASP A 118 5.21 5.00 -20.12
N GLY A 119 5.14 4.54 -18.86
CA GLY A 119 5.30 3.14 -18.49
C GLY A 119 4.04 2.26 -18.69
N VAL A 120 4.09 1.08 -18.09
CA VAL A 120 3.04 0.06 -18.13
C VAL A 120 1.95 0.35 -17.10
N ASP A 121 0.71 0.49 -17.58
CA ASP A 121 -0.48 0.53 -16.73
C ASP A 121 -0.85 -0.87 -16.25
N GLN A 122 -0.36 -1.24 -15.06
CA GLN A 122 -0.58 -2.55 -14.46
C GLN A 122 -2.04 -2.74 -14.03
N ILE A 123 -2.72 -1.69 -13.57
CA ILE A 123 -4.13 -1.75 -13.15
C ILE A 123 -5.03 -2.01 -14.34
N ALA A 124 -4.87 -1.23 -15.42
CA ALA A 124 -5.69 -1.44 -16.62
C ALA A 124 -5.44 -2.81 -17.25
N ARG A 125 -4.19 -3.28 -17.22
CA ARG A 125 -3.84 -4.64 -17.66
C ARG A 125 -4.48 -5.71 -16.78
N LEU A 126 -4.44 -5.55 -15.46
CA LEU A 126 -5.05 -6.47 -14.50
C LEU A 126 -6.55 -6.61 -14.76
N VAL A 127 -7.28 -5.49 -14.87
CA VAL A 127 -8.73 -5.52 -15.13
C VAL A 127 -9.04 -6.25 -16.43
N ARG A 128 -8.34 -5.92 -17.52
CA ARG A 128 -8.52 -6.62 -18.81
C ARG A 128 -8.24 -8.12 -18.71
N GLU A 129 -7.19 -8.52 -17.99
CA GLU A 129 -6.87 -9.95 -17.83
C GLU A 129 -7.88 -10.69 -16.95
N ILE A 130 -8.44 -10.05 -15.91
CA ILE A 130 -9.53 -10.64 -15.13
C ILE A 130 -10.76 -10.89 -16.01
N GLU A 131 -11.09 -9.95 -16.90
CA GLU A 131 -12.24 -10.06 -17.79
C GLU A 131 -12.04 -11.08 -18.92
N GLN A 132 -10.86 -11.11 -19.53
CA GLN A 132 -10.60 -11.89 -20.74
C GLN A 132 -9.95 -13.26 -20.47
N ASN A 133 -9.23 -13.39 -19.36
CA ASN A 133 -8.46 -14.58 -19.00
C ASN A 133 -8.44 -14.80 -17.47
N PRO A 134 -9.61 -15.01 -16.82
CA PRO A 134 -9.74 -15.06 -15.36
C PRO A 134 -8.93 -16.18 -14.70
N ASN A 135 -8.61 -17.25 -15.44
CA ASN A 135 -7.79 -18.37 -14.96
C ASN A 135 -6.28 -18.10 -15.03
N SER A 136 -5.88 -16.91 -15.49
CA SER A 136 -4.48 -16.48 -15.52
C SER A 136 -3.87 -16.56 -14.12
N ARG A 137 -2.68 -17.16 -14.03
CA ARG A 137 -1.87 -17.19 -12.81
C ARG A 137 -0.97 -15.97 -12.68
N ARG A 138 -1.14 -14.98 -13.56
CA ARG A 138 -0.28 -13.79 -13.72
C ARG A 138 -1.01 -12.48 -13.44
N LEU A 139 -2.15 -12.54 -12.73
CA LEU A 139 -2.92 -11.39 -12.29
C LEU A 139 -2.20 -10.70 -11.12
N ILE A 140 -1.12 -9.99 -11.40
CA ILE A 140 -0.20 -9.42 -10.41
C ILE A 140 0.02 -7.94 -10.71
N VAL A 141 0.08 -7.13 -9.66
CA VAL A 141 0.57 -5.76 -9.70
C VAL A 141 1.68 -5.63 -8.66
N THR A 142 2.77 -4.98 -9.04
CA THR A 142 3.89 -4.65 -8.15
C THR A 142 4.00 -3.14 -7.95
N GLY A 143 4.16 -2.72 -6.70
CA GLY A 143 4.59 -1.38 -6.33
C GLY A 143 6.08 -1.33 -5.97
N TRP A 144 6.89 -2.32 -6.35
CA TRP A 144 8.33 -2.32 -6.09
C TRP A 144 9.11 -2.30 -7.40
N ASP A 145 9.85 -1.20 -7.60
CA ASP A 145 10.76 -1.02 -8.71
C ASP A 145 12.16 -0.64 -8.18
N PRO A 146 13.14 -1.57 -8.21
CA PRO A 146 14.49 -1.29 -7.70
C PRO A 146 15.19 -0.11 -8.36
N ARG A 147 14.75 0.33 -9.55
CA ARG A 147 15.37 1.47 -10.25
C ARG A 147 15.08 2.81 -9.57
N VAL A 148 13.94 2.91 -8.89
CA VAL A 148 13.46 4.17 -8.28
C VAL A 148 13.14 4.03 -6.78
N ALA A 149 13.32 2.83 -6.20
CA ALA A 149 12.99 2.56 -4.80
C ALA A 149 13.79 3.43 -3.82
N ASP A 150 15.02 3.82 -4.18
CA ASP A 150 15.88 4.69 -3.37
C ASP A 150 15.74 6.18 -3.77
N GLU A 151 14.84 6.50 -4.71
CA GLU A 151 14.58 7.87 -5.16
C GLU A 151 13.33 8.48 -4.51
N VAL A 152 12.82 7.89 -3.43
CA VAL A 152 11.63 8.37 -2.70
C VAL A 152 11.88 8.31 -1.20
N ASP A 153 11.28 9.22 -0.44
CA ASP A 153 11.52 9.25 1.02
C ASP A 153 10.82 8.10 1.74
N LEU A 154 9.65 7.68 1.22
CA LEU A 154 8.92 6.51 1.72
C LEU A 154 8.71 5.48 0.60
N PRO A 155 9.62 4.49 0.48
CA PRO A 155 9.45 3.40 -0.48
C PRO A 155 8.19 2.58 -0.18
N PRO A 156 7.50 2.02 -1.20
CA PRO A 156 6.22 1.34 -1.00
C PRO A 156 6.26 0.22 0.05
N CYS A 157 5.33 0.24 1.01
CA CYS A 157 5.24 -0.76 2.07
C CYS A 157 4.48 -2.02 1.60
N HIS A 158 3.31 -1.83 0.97
CA HIS A 158 2.56 -2.91 0.32
C HIS A 158 3.03 -3.05 -1.13
N THR A 159 3.96 -3.98 -1.36
CA THR A 159 4.80 -4.00 -2.56
C THR A 159 4.25 -4.85 -3.69
N LEU A 160 3.36 -5.81 -3.41
CA LEU A 160 2.83 -6.70 -4.45
C LEU A 160 1.45 -7.19 -4.05
N PHE A 161 0.50 -7.19 -4.98
CA PHE A 161 -0.75 -7.93 -4.81
C PHE A 161 -1.04 -8.83 -6.01
N GLN A 162 -1.52 -10.03 -5.71
CA GLN A 162 -1.91 -11.05 -6.67
C GLN A 162 -3.40 -11.36 -6.52
N PHE A 163 -4.08 -11.48 -7.66
CA PHE A 163 -5.46 -11.92 -7.72
C PHE A 163 -5.60 -13.36 -8.23
N LYS A 164 -6.68 -14.02 -7.81
CA LYS A 164 -7.14 -15.29 -8.35
C LYS A 164 -8.66 -15.25 -8.46
N VAL A 165 -9.17 -15.56 -9.65
CA VAL A 165 -10.61 -15.82 -9.83
C VAL A 165 -10.88 -17.30 -9.55
N GLU A 166 -11.82 -17.59 -8.67
CA GLU A 166 -12.25 -18.95 -8.34
C GLU A 166 -13.71 -19.18 -8.74
N ARG A 167 -13.92 -20.24 -9.53
CA ARG A 167 -15.24 -20.66 -10.04
C ARG A 167 -16.03 -19.51 -10.68
N GLU A 168 -15.32 -18.57 -11.31
CA GLU A 168 -15.87 -17.37 -11.98
C GLU A 168 -16.73 -16.46 -11.08
N ARG A 169 -16.68 -16.65 -9.76
CA ARG A 169 -17.57 -15.95 -8.81
C ARG A 169 -16.85 -15.28 -7.66
N VAL A 170 -15.69 -15.80 -7.26
CA VAL A 170 -14.95 -15.30 -6.10
C VAL A 170 -13.62 -14.74 -6.56
N LEU A 171 -13.38 -13.47 -6.28
CA LEU A 171 -12.09 -12.82 -6.50
C LEU A 171 -11.30 -12.84 -5.19
N HIS A 172 -10.20 -13.58 -5.17
CA HIS A 172 -9.24 -13.55 -4.07
C HIS A 172 -8.19 -12.49 -4.34
N CYS A 173 -7.73 -11.80 -3.29
CA CYS A 173 -6.58 -10.91 -3.32
C CYS A 173 -5.59 -11.35 -2.23
N GLN A 174 -4.32 -11.50 -2.61
CA GLN A 174 -3.22 -11.71 -1.69
C GLN A 174 -2.26 -10.53 -1.81
N LEU A 175 -2.07 -9.80 -0.72
CA LEU A 175 -1.13 -8.70 -0.61
C LEU A 175 0.13 -9.14 0.14
N TYR A 176 1.29 -8.74 -0.36
CA TYR A 176 2.56 -8.79 0.33
C TYR A 176 2.96 -7.38 0.80
N GLN A 177 3.24 -7.25 2.09
CA GLN A 177 3.67 -6.01 2.72
C GLN A 177 5.04 -6.23 3.36
N ARG A 178 6.07 -5.48 2.90
CA ARG A 178 7.46 -5.65 3.34
C ARG A 178 7.70 -5.15 4.78
N SER A 179 6.93 -4.15 5.19
CA SER A 179 6.99 -3.52 6.52
C SER A 179 5.59 -3.07 6.91
N ALA A 180 5.18 -3.43 8.10
CA ALA A 180 3.82 -3.26 8.58
C ALA A 180 3.85 -2.73 10.02
N ASP A 181 3.56 -1.44 10.18
CA ASP A 181 3.22 -0.90 11.50
C ASP A 181 1.92 -1.58 11.96
N ALA A 182 2.04 -2.51 12.91
CA ALA A 182 0.94 -3.33 13.34
C ALA A 182 -0.17 -2.53 14.04
N PHE A 183 0.08 -1.32 14.53
CA PHE A 183 -0.88 -0.56 15.32
C PHE A 183 -1.54 0.59 14.54
N LEU A 184 -0.79 1.27 13.67
CA LEU A 184 -1.29 2.36 12.83
C LEU A 184 -1.57 1.89 11.40
N GLY A 185 -0.58 1.29 10.74
CA GLY A 185 -0.63 0.95 9.32
C GLY A 185 -1.55 -0.22 9.01
N VAL A 186 -1.40 -1.35 9.71
CA VAL A 186 -2.14 -2.59 9.42
C VAL A 186 -3.66 -2.40 9.42
N PRO A 187 -4.28 -1.72 10.40
CA PRO A 187 -5.71 -1.40 10.34
C PRO A 187 -6.14 -0.66 9.07
N PHE A 188 -5.30 0.28 8.62
CA PHE A 188 -5.51 1.07 7.41
C PHE A 188 -5.37 0.16 6.17
N ASN A 189 -4.29 -0.62 6.09
CA ASN A 189 -3.97 -1.48 4.96
C ASN A 189 -4.95 -2.66 4.79
N ILE A 190 -5.54 -3.20 5.86
CA ILE A 190 -6.57 -4.25 5.75
C ILE A 190 -7.83 -3.71 5.05
N SER A 191 -8.12 -2.43 5.25
CA SER A 191 -9.35 -1.77 4.78
C SER A 191 -9.17 -1.07 3.42
N SER A 192 -7.94 -0.95 2.94
CA SER A 192 -7.58 -0.38 1.64
C SER A 192 -7.63 -1.44 0.54
#